data_AF-A0A937KN49-F1
#
_entry.id   AF-A0A937KN49-F1
#
_cell.length_a   1.000
_cell.length_b   1.000
_cell.length_c   1.000
_cell.angle_alpha   90.00
_cell.angle_beta   90.00
_cell.angle_gamma   90.00
#
_symmetry.space_group_name_H-M   'P 1'
#
loop_
_entity.id
_entity.type
_entity.pdbx_description
1 polymer ?
#
loop_
_entity_poly.entity_id
_entity_poly.type
_entity_poly.pdbx_seq_one_letter_code
_entity_poly.pdbx_strand_id
1 'polypeptide(L)'
;MFPAFGLPTLPWPLYNGLLGLGLSEVAYYGDDGSILGQAGVFGQYQMFVDNPVGTFFVGQAMHFVNGIVFAILFGLIARHSLPGNSKTNSGNIQKGLIYGVIMTIISAGLLVPYAYVQGNGYGFFLFDGPDGWKLPAGILVWHLIYGYFLGALYQPDDE
;
A
#
# COMPACT_ATOMS: atom_id res chain seq x y z
N MET A 1 5.92 10.17 -12.00
CA MET A 1 6.45 9.67 -10.71
C MET A 1 6.35 10.77 -9.68
N PHE A 2 5.80 10.49 -8.49
CA PHE A 2 5.91 11.43 -7.37
C PHE A 2 7.29 11.26 -6.74
N PRO A 3 8.18 12.28 -6.75
CA PRO A 3 9.44 12.21 -6.03
C PRO A 3 9.13 12.19 -4.53
N ALA A 4 9.18 11.01 -3.94
CA ALA A 4 9.06 10.86 -2.50
C ALA A 4 10.40 11.30 -1.88
N PHE A 5 10.39 12.43 -1.16
CA PHE A 5 11.60 13.05 -0.62
C PHE A 5 12.39 12.03 0.23
N GLY A 6 13.57 11.61 -0.26
CA GLY A 6 14.43 10.65 0.42
C GLY A 6 13.97 9.19 0.40
N LEU A 7 12.88 8.84 -0.27
CA LEU A 7 12.40 7.46 -0.47
C LEU A 7 12.78 6.96 -1.89
N PRO A 8 12.99 5.65 -2.13
CA PRO A 8 13.26 5.18 -3.49
C PRO A 8 12.06 5.49 -4.38
N THR A 9 12.35 5.83 -5.64
CA THR A 9 11.35 5.99 -6.70
C THR A 9 10.79 4.63 -7.09
N LEU A 10 10.03 4.00 -6.20
CA LEU A 10 9.23 2.83 -6.51
C LEU A 10 7.86 3.33 -6.96
N PRO A 11 7.50 3.22 -8.25
CA PRO A 11 6.19 3.60 -8.74
C PRO A 11 5.16 2.56 -8.26
N TRP A 12 4.82 2.60 -6.99
CA TRP A 12 3.99 1.60 -6.32
C TRP A 12 2.65 1.33 -6.99
N PRO A 13 1.93 2.35 -7.53
CA PRO A 13 0.72 2.09 -8.29
C PRO A 13 0.99 1.43 -9.66
N LEU A 14 2.15 1.68 -10.29
CA LEU A 14 2.54 0.94 -11.50
C LEU A 14 2.81 -0.52 -11.15
N TYR A 15 3.54 -0.77 -10.07
CA TYR A 15 3.87 -2.11 -9.60
C TYR A 15 2.62 -2.92 -9.22
N ASN A 16 1.72 -2.32 -8.43
CA ASN A 16 0.41 -2.89 -8.10
C ASN A 16 -0.45 -3.14 -9.34
N GLY A 17 -0.30 -2.32 -10.39
CA GLY A 17 -1.00 -2.49 -11.65
C GLY A 17 -0.53 -3.74 -12.37
N LEU A 18 0.79 -3.92 -12.49
CA LEU A 18 1.37 -5.12 -13.09
C LEU A 18 1.00 -6.38 -12.31
N LEU A 19 0.94 -6.31 -10.98
CA LEU A 19 0.42 -7.40 -10.16
C LEU A 19 -1.04 -7.72 -10.40
N GLY A 20 -1.91 -6.70 -10.38
CA GLY A 20 -3.34 -6.88 -10.63
C GLY A 20 -3.63 -7.47 -12.01
N LEU A 21 -2.70 -7.28 -12.96
CA LEU A 21 -2.75 -7.83 -14.30
C LEU A 21 -2.03 -9.18 -14.46
N GLY A 22 -1.35 -9.69 -13.42
CA GLY A 22 -0.57 -10.95 -13.48
C GLY A 22 0.72 -10.85 -14.31
N LEU A 23 1.30 -9.65 -14.45
CA LEU A 23 2.44 -9.35 -15.32
C LEU A 23 3.74 -9.06 -14.57
N SER A 24 3.74 -9.16 -13.23
CA SER A 24 4.87 -8.76 -12.38
C SER A 24 6.14 -9.57 -12.58
N GLU A 25 6.03 -10.84 -12.97
CA GLU A 25 7.19 -11.73 -13.22
C GLU A 25 7.87 -11.50 -14.57
N VAL A 26 7.20 -10.76 -15.46
CA VAL A 26 7.60 -10.67 -16.87
C VAL A 26 8.28 -9.32 -17.18
N ALA A 27 8.07 -8.30 -16.34
CA ALA A 27 8.57 -6.94 -16.51
C ALA A 27 9.93 -6.73 -15.83
N TYR A 28 10.90 -6.23 -16.61
CA TYR A 28 12.18 -5.74 -16.10
C TYR A 28 12.05 -4.25 -15.75
N TYR A 29 12.49 -3.86 -14.56
CA TYR A 29 12.43 -2.47 -14.10
C TYR A 29 13.81 -1.83 -14.06
N GLY A 30 13.86 -0.55 -14.40
CA GLY A 30 15.01 0.31 -14.16
C GLY A 30 15.00 0.87 -12.76
N ASP A 31 16.15 1.34 -12.31
CA ASP A 31 16.31 1.97 -10.98
C ASP A 31 15.45 3.23 -10.80
N ASP A 32 15.00 3.81 -11.91
CA ASP A 32 14.05 4.94 -11.98
C ASP A 32 12.58 4.49 -12.06
N GLY A 33 12.28 3.19 -11.92
CA GLY A 33 10.92 2.66 -12.03
C GLY A 33 10.37 2.62 -13.46
N SER A 34 11.18 2.88 -14.48
CA SER A 34 10.81 2.64 -15.88
C SER A 34 10.73 1.13 -16.17
N ILE A 35 9.88 0.74 -17.12
CA ILE A 35 9.86 -0.63 -17.64
C ILE A 35 10.94 -0.72 -18.72
N LEU A 36 12.02 -1.46 -18.47
CA LEU A 36 13.18 -1.59 -19.34
C LEU A 36 13.04 -2.68 -20.42
N GLY A 37 12.09 -3.61 -20.24
CA GLY A 37 11.81 -4.66 -21.21
C GLY A 37 10.86 -5.71 -20.64
N GLN A 38 10.38 -6.62 -21.50
CA GLN A 38 9.49 -7.71 -21.10
C GLN A 38 9.74 -8.99 -21.91
N ALA A 39 9.87 -10.14 -21.24
CA ALA A 39 10.10 -11.42 -21.90
C ALA A 39 8.82 -12.27 -21.98
N GLY A 40 8.10 -12.25 -23.11
CA GLY A 40 7.04 -13.23 -23.38
C GLY A 40 5.59 -12.80 -23.09
N VAL A 41 5.31 -11.50 -22.98
CA VAL A 41 3.93 -11.00 -23.02
C VAL A 41 3.49 -10.84 -24.46
N PHE A 42 2.36 -11.46 -24.82
CA PHE A 42 1.77 -11.38 -26.15
C PHE A 42 0.28 -11.02 -26.04
N GLY A 43 -0.23 -10.20 -26.96
CA GLY A 43 -1.67 -9.92 -27.10
C GLY A 43 -2.21 -8.82 -26.18
N GLN A 44 -3.40 -9.04 -25.59
CA GLN A 44 -4.21 -8.02 -24.88
C GLN A 44 -3.50 -7.36 -23.68
N TYR A 45 -2.43 -7.97 -23.15
CA TYR A 45 -1.67 -7.46 -22.01
C TYR A 45 -0.51 -6.53 -22.40
N GLN A 46 -0.07 -6.57 -23.66
CA GLN A 46 1.01 -5.70 -24.17
C GLN A 46 0.63 -4.22 -24.05
N MET A 47 -0.66 -3.89 -24.25
CA MET A 47 -1.15 -2.51 -24.18
C MET A 47 -1.04 -1.88 -22.79
N PHE A 48 -1.05 -2.68 -21.71
CA PHE A 48 -0.91 -2.16 -20.35
C PHE A 48 0.57 -1.91 -20.03
N VAL A 49 1.46 -2.73 -20.55
CA VAL A 49 2.91 -2.60 -20.37
C VAL A 49 3.43 -1.40 -21.17
N ASP A 50 2.99 -1.26 -22.42
CA ASP A 50 3.31 -0.13 -23.30
C ASP A 50 2.60 1.17 -22.87
N ASN A 51 1.58 1.06 -22.01
CA ASN A 51 0.86 2.18 -21.43
C ASN A 51 1.08 2.26 -19.90
N PRO A 52 2.23 2.80 -19.46
CA PRO A 52 2.54 2.92 -18.04
C PRO A 52 1.51 3.76 -17.27
N VAL A 53 0.79 4.67 -17.95
CA VAL A 53 -0.31 5.43 -17.35
C VAL A 53 -1.49 4.52 -17.03
N GLY A 54 -1.90 3.66 -17.96
CA GLY A 54 -2.99 2.70 -17.77
C GLY A 54 -2.70 1.74 -16.62
N THR A 55 -1.49 1.18 -16.58
CA THR A 55 -1.06 0.29 -15.51
C THR A 55 -0.99 1.01 -14.16
N PHE A 56 -0.50 2.24 -14.11
CA PHE A 56 -0.55 3.07 -12.91
C PHE A 56 -1.99 3.22 -12.38
N PHE A 57 -2.97 3.50 -13.26
CA PHE A 57 -4.36 3.63 -12.84
C PHE A 57 -4.98 2.32 -12.37
N VAL A 58 -4.63 1.18 -12.97
CA VAL A 58 -5.08 -0.14 -12.51
C VAL A 58 -4.58 -0.41 -11.09
N GLY A 59 -3.29 -0.22 -10.82
CA GLY A 59 -2.77 -0.47 -9.48
C GLY A 59 -3.23 0.57 -8.47
N GLN A 60 -3.45 1.82 -8.90
CA GLN A 60 -4.06 2.84 -8.05
C GLN A 60 -5.52 2.48 -7.70
N ALA A 61 -6.30 1.98 -8.65
CA ALA A 61 -7.67 1.53 -8.41
C ALA A 61 -7.70 0.34 -7.44
N MET A 62 -6.84 -0.65 -7.62
CA MET A 62 -6.70 -1.79 -6.69
C MET A 62 -6.32 -1.32 -5.28
N HIS A 63 -5.40 -0.36 -5.17
CA HIS A 63 -5.01 0.19 -3.87
C HIS A 63 -6.16 0.96 -3.19
N PHE A 64 -6.96 1.70 -3.96
CA PHE A 64 -8.17 2.35 -3.43
C PHE A 64 -9.22 1.35 -2.95
N VAL A 65 -9.46 0.26 -3.71
CA VAL A 65 -10.38 -0.80 -3.28
C VAL A 65 -9.92 -1.43 -1.97
N ASN A 66 -8.63 -1.72 -1.82
CA ASN A 66 -8.08 -2.19 -0.54
C ASN A 66 -8.36 -1.17 0.57
N GLY A 67 -8.09 0.12 0.32
CA GLY A 67 -8.39 1.20 1.26
C GLY A 67 -9.85 1.21 1.72
N ILE A 68 -10.80 1.07 0.79
CA ILE A 68 -12.24 1.00 1.09
C ILE A 68 -12.55 -0.22 1.97
N VAL A 69 -12.02 -1.40 1.64
CA VAL A 69 -12.22 -2.62 2.43
C VAL A 69 -11.70 -2.43 3.85
N PHE A 70 -10.49 -1.89 4.03
CA PHE A 70 -9.93 -1.61 5.35
C PHE A 70 -10.70 -0.51 6.10
N ALA A 71 -11.26 0.49 5.44
CA ALA A 71 -12.12 1.48 6.07
C ALA A 71 -13.42 0.86 6.62
N ILE A 72 -14.04 -0.04 5.86
CA ILE A 72 -15.22 -0.78 6.30
C ILE A 72 -14.89 -1.67 7.50
N LEU A 73 -13.76 -2.39 7.45
CA LEU A 73 -13.29 -3.22 8.58
C LEU A 73 -12.97 -2.37 9.82
N PHE A 74 -12.43 -1.16 9.65
CA PHE A 74 -12.26 -0.22 10.75
C PHE A 74 -13.60 0.16 11.38
N GLY A 75 -14.53 0.64 10.56
CA GLY A 75 -15.81 1.19 11.01
C GLY A 75 -16.73 0.15 11.65
N LEU A 76 -16.71 -1.10 11.16
CA LEU A 76 -17.61 -2.17 11.63
C LEU A 76 -17.00 -3.07 12.70
N ILE A 77 -15.67 -3.21 12.75
CA ILE A 77 -15.01 -4.21 13.59
C ILE A 77 -13.94 -3.56 14.46
N ALA A 78 -12.86 -3.08 13.85
CA ALA A 78 -11.66 -2.75 14.60
C ALA A 78 -11.89 -1.62 15.62
N ARG A 79 -12.64 -0.58 15.26
CA ARG A 79 -12.90 0.58 16.13
C ARG A 79 -13.47 0.17 17.50
N HIS A 80 -14.34 -0.83 17.55
CA HIS A 80 -14.98 -1.27 18.79
C HIS A 80 -14.03 -2.04 19.73
N SER A 81 -12.98 -2.66 19.17
CA SER A 81 -12.00 -3.44 19.94
C SER A 81 -10.75 -2.65 20.30
N LEU A 82 -10.50 -1.51 19.64
CA LEU A 82 -9.30 -0.72 19.85
C LEU A 82 -9.43 0.21 21.08
N PRO A 83 -8.34 0.40 21.85
CA PRO A 83 -8.35 1.28 23.00
C PRO A 83 -8.45 2.75 22.58
N GLY A 84 -9.24 3.54 23.32
CA GLY A 84 -9.44 4.97 23.09
C GLY A 84 -10.85 5.39 23.51
N ASN A 85 -11.00 6.62 23.98
CA ASN A 85 -12.31 7.16 24.35
C ASN A 85 -13.06 7.65 23.11
N SER A 86 -14.06 6.91 22.65
CA SER A 86 -14.85 7.28 21.46
C SER A 86 -15.68 8.55 21.61
N LYS A 87 -15.87 9.05 22.84
CA LYS A 87 -16.56 10.31 23.10
C LYS A 87 -15.68 11.53 22.84
N THR A 88 -14.39 11.33 22.52
CA THR A 88 -13.48 12.42 22.19
C THR A 88 -12.91 12.25 20.79
N ASN A 89 -12.70 13.38 20.12
CA ASN A 89 -12.05 13.39 18.80
C ASN A 89 -10.64 12.76 18.88
N SER A 90 -9.93 13.03 19.99
CA SER A 90 -8.61 12.46 20.24
C SER A 90 -8.62 10.94 20.40
N GLY A 91 -9.65 10.36 21.03
CA GLY A 91 -9.76 8.92 21.18
C GLY A 91 -10.10 8.22 19.88
N ASN A 92 -10.97 8.80 19.04
CA ASN A 92 -11.22 8.26 17.69
C ASN A 92 -9.98 8.36 16.78
N ILE A 93 -9.26 9.48 16.83
CA ILE A 93 -7.97 9.62 16.12
C ILE A 93 -6.96 8.58 16.62
N GLN A 94 -6.86 8.36 17.94
CA GLN A 94 -5.99 7.34 18.51
C GLN A 94 -6.33 5.95 17.97
N LYS A 95 -7.61 5.56 17.95
CA LYS A 95 -8.06 4.29 17.37
C LYS A 95 -7.67 4.19 15.89
N GLY A 96 -7.87 5.25 15.12
CA GLY A 96 -7.46 5.33 13.72
C GLY A 96 -5.95 5.15 13.52
N LEU A 97 -5.12 5.79 14.34
CA LEU A 97 -3.65 5.64 14.30
C LEU A 97 -3.20 4.23 14.67
N ILE A 98 -3.78 3.61 15.70
CA ILE A 98 -3.50 2.22 16.06
C ILE A 98 -3.88 1.30 14.89
N TYR A 99 -5.03 1.54 14.27
CA TYR A 99 -5.43 0.80 13.08
C TYR A 99 -4.47 1.00 11.91
N GLY A 100 -3.90 2.20 11.73
CA GLY A 100 -2.82 2.49 10.79
C GLY A 100 -1.58 1.62 11.01
N VAL A 101 -1.18 1.43 12.27
CA VAL A 101 -0.09 0.51 12.61
C VAL A 101 -0.45 -0.94 12.30
N ILE A 102 -1.67 -1.37 12.60
CA ILE A 102 -2.16 -2.72 12.28
C ILE A 102 -2.14 -2.96 10.76
N MET A 103 -2.64 -2.01 9.96
CA MET A 103 -2.59 -2.08 8.50
C MET A 103 -1.14 -2.13 8.00
N THR A 104 -0.21 -1.42 8.63
CA THR A 104 1.23 -1.49 8.31
C THR A 104 1.78 -2.90 8.53
N ILE A 105 1.45 -3.53 9.66
CA ILE A 105 1.88 -4.90 9.97
C ILE A 105 1.29 -5.88 8.95
N ILE A 106 0.01 -5.76 8.61
CA ILE A 106 -0.62 -6.61 7.59
C ILE A 106 0.01 -6.36 6.22
N SER A 107 0.23 -5.11 5.86
CA SER A 107 0.80 -4.72 4.57
C SER A 107 2.24 -5.23 4.42
N ALA A 108 3.16 -4.76 5.26
CA ALA A 108 4.58 -5.09 5.14
C ALA A 108 4.92 -6.51 5.63
N GLY A 109 4.12 -7.09 6.54
CA GLY A 109 4.35 -8.42 7.09
C GLY A 109 3.68 -9.56 6.31
N LEU A 110 2.58 -9.28 5.62
CA LEU A 110 1.80 -10.31 4.93
C LEU A 110 1.57 -9.99 3.44
N LEU A 111 0.89 -8.89 3.14
CA LEU A 111 0.42 -8.64 1.78
C LEU A 111 1.57 -8.35 0.81
N VAL A 112 2.52 -7.49 1.20
CA VAL A 112 3.72 -7.21 0.40
C VAL A 112 4.51 -8.50 0.16
N PRO A 113 5.06 -9.18 1.19
CA PRO A 113 5.91 -10.36 0.96
C PRO A 113 5.21 -11.54 0.28
N TYR A 114 3.91 -11.75 0.52
CA TYR A 114 3.23 -12.99 0.12
C TYR A 114 2.09 -12.83 -0.86
N ALA A 115 1.56 -11.64 -1.11
CA ALA A 115 0.48 -11.44 -2.09
C ALA A 115 0.92 -10.54 -3.26
N TYR A 116 1.81 -9.58 -3.00
CA TYR A 116 2.22 -8.61 -3.99
C TYR A 116 3.61 -8.92 -4.55
N VAL A 117 4.63 -9.20 -3.74
CA VAL A 117 6.01 -9.36 -4.22
C VAL A 117 6.64 -10.65 -3.74
N GLN A 118 5.94 -11.76 -4.00
CA GLN A 118 6.40 -13.10 -3.65
C GLN A 118 7.85 -13.32 -4.10
N GLY A 119 8.69 -13.85 -3.21
CA GLY A 119 10.06 -14.23 -3.52
C GLY A 119 11.08 -13.09 -3.68
N ASN A 120 10.66 -11.82 -3.61
CA ASN A 120 11.55 -10.66 -3.83
C ASN A 120 12.24 -10.14 -2.55
N GLY A 121 11.99 -10.74 -1.38
CA GLY A 121 12.63 -10.37 -0.12
C GLY A 121 12.10 -9.08 0.54
N TYR A 122 11.13 -8.40 -0.06
CA TYR A 122 10.47 -7.23 0.54
C TYR A 122 9.59 -7.61 1.73
N GLY A 123 9.62 -6.79 2.78
CA GLY A 123 8.74 -6.94 3.93
C GLY A 123 9.13 -6.09 5.12
N PHE A 124 8.57 -6.40 6.28
CA PHE A 124 8.77 -5.65 7.54
C PHE A 124 10.24 -5.53 7.94
N PHE A 125 11.06 -6.54 7.63
CA PHE A 125 12.49 -6.60 7.93
C PHE A 125 13.38 -6.29 6.74
N LEU A 126 12.87 -5.57 5.73
CA LEU A 126 13.72 -5.04 4.66
C LEU A 126 14.59 -3.91 5.23
N PHE A 127 15.73 -4.29 5.77
CA PHE A 127 16.77 -3.40 6.29
C PHE A 127 18.11 -3.59 5.58
N ASP A 128 18.11 -4.32 4.45
CA ASP A 128 19.31 -4.56 3.66
C ASP A 128 19.71 -3.31 2.86
N GLY A 129 21.01 -3.03 2.83
CA GLY A 129 21.58 -1.82 2.24
C GLY A 129 21.21 -0.50 2.96
N PRO A 130 21.80 0.63 2.52
CA PRO A 130 21.58 1.95 3.13
C PRO A 130 20.13 2.45 3.03
N ASP A 131 19.36 1.89 2.09
CA ASP A 131 18.04 2.38 1.69
C ASP A 131 16.91 1.38 1.95
N GLY A 132 17.19 0.17 2.45
CA GLY A 132 16.18 -0.88 2.65
C GLY A 132 15.04 -0.43 3.57
N TRP A 133 15.37 0.31 4.64
CA TRP A 133 14.40 0.81 5.63
C TRP A 133 13.34 1.74 5.06
N LYS A 134 13.60 2.36 3.90
CA LYS A 134 12.74 3.39 3.32
C LYS A 134 11.37 2.83 2.92
N LEU A 135 11.31 1.60 2.41
CA LEU A 135 10.05 0.96 2.04
C LEU A 135 9.13 0.74 3.25
N PRO A 136 9.54 -0.01 4.31
CA PRO A 136 8.68 -0.22 5.48
C PRO A 136 8.35 1.11 6.19
N ALA A 137 9.26 2.09 6.21
CA ALA A 137 8.97 3.42 6.74
C ALA A 137 7.91 4.18 5.92
N GLY A 138 8.01 4.15 4.60
CA GLY A 138 7.01 4.75 3.70
C GLY A 138 5.63 4.12 3.86
N ILE A 139 5.58 2.79 3.98
CA ILE A 139 4.34 2.05 4.28
C ILE A 139 3.74 2.54 5.61
N LEU A 140 4.54 2.64 6.67
CA LEU A 140 4.07 3.12 7.97
C LEU A 140 3.50 4.53 7.89
N VAL A 141 4.25 5.48 7.31
CA VAL A 141 3.83 6.88 7.22
C VAL A 141 2.48 7.01 6.51
N TRP A 142 2.31 6.34 5.37
CA TRP A 142 1.06 6.41 4.62
C TRP A 142 -0.13 5.79 5.36
N HIS A 143 0.06 4.65 6.03
CA HIS A 143 -1.01 4.05 6.82
C HIS A 143 -1.34 4.86 8.08
N LEU A 144 -0.39 5.59 8.65
CA LEU A 144 -0.66 6.53 9.74
C LEU A 144 -1.47 7.74 9.26
N ILE A 145 -1.14 8.31 8.09
CA ILE A 145 -1.94 9.38 7.47
C ILE A 145 -3.36 8.87 7.20
N TYR A 146 -3.49 7.68 6.62
CA TYR A 146 -4.80 7.09 6.35
C TYR A 146 -5.58 6.80 7.64
N GLY A 147 -4.92 6.20 8.64
CA GLY A 147 -5.50 5.94 9.96
C GLY A 147 -5.95 7.22 10.68
N TYR A 148 -5.16 8.29 10.58
CA TYR A 148 -5.57 9.61 11.07
C TYR A 148 -6.88 10.06 10.42
N PHE A 149 -6.99 10.00 9.09
CA PHE A 149 -8.23 10.38 8.40
C PHE A 149 -9.42 9.49 8.78
N LEU A 150 -9.23 8.18 8.92
CA LEU A 150 -10.28 7.28 9.41
C LEU A 150 -10.82 7.72 10.78
N GLY A 151 -9.93 7.96 11.74
CA GLY A 151 -10.31 8.39 13.09
C GLY A 151 -10.76 9.85 13.21
N ALA A 152 -10.39 10.71 12.26
CA ALA A 152 -10.84 12.10 12.20
C ALA A 152 -12.20 12.26 11.50
N LEU A 153 -12.48 11.44 10.49
CA LEU A 153 -13.71 11.52 9.69
C LEU A 153 -14.85 10.67 10.25
N TYR A 154 -14.54 9.53 10.87
CA TYR A 154 -15.54 8.63 11.44
C TYR A 154 -15.45 8.63 12.97
N GLN A 155 -16.28 9.46 13.60
CA GLN A 155 -16.31 9.69 15.06
C GLN A 155 -17.68 9.39 15.69
N PRO A 156 -18.27 8.21 15.50
CA PRO A 156 -19.45 7.85 16.28
C PRO A 156 -19.07 7.68 17.76
N ASP A 157 -20.06 7.69 18.63
CA ASP A 157 -19.90 7.21 20.00
C ASP A 157 -19.88 5.68 20.01
N ASP A 158 -19.21 5.07 20.99
CA ASP A 158 -19.49 3.66 21.33
C ASP A 158 -20.71 3.69 22.26
N GLU A 159 -21.74 2.89 21.95
CA GLU A 159 -22.97 2.77 22.76
C GLU A 159 -22.66 2.53 24.25
#